data_AF-A0A1W9T017-F1
#
_entry.id   AF-A0A1W9T017-F1
#
_cell.length_a   1.000
_cell.length_b   1.000
_cell.length_c   1.000
_cell.angle_alpha   90.00
_cell.angle_beta   90.00
_cell.angle_gamma   90.00
#
_symmetry.space_group_name_H-M   'P 1'
#
loop_
_entity.id
_entity.type
_entity.pdbx_description
1 polymer ?
#
loop_
_entity_poly.entity_id
_entity_poly.type
_entity_poly.pdbx_seq_one_letter_code
_entity_poly.pdbx_strand_id
1 'polypeptide(L)' 'MFKKLKGKLTKNKGFTLIELMIVIAIISILAAIAIPQFIQYKAYAYNAASLSDLYNLRLELEGYNATWDQYPSTN' A
#
# COMPACT_ATOMS: atom_id res chain seq x y z
N MET A 1 18.10 31.57 58.57
CA MET A 1 18.66 30.79 57.45
C MET A 1 17.57 29.89 56.87
N PHE A 2 16.72 30.44 56.00
CA PHE A 2 15.59 29.72 55.40
C PHE A 2 15.71 29.79 53.89
N LYS A 3 16.12 28.69 53.25
CA LYS A 3 16.07 28.54 51.79
C LYS A 3 15.10 27.40 51.48
N LYS A 4 13.83 27.75 51.24
CA LYS A 4 12.83 26.80 50.73
C LYS A 4 13.16 26.49 49.27
N LEU A 5 13.61 25.27 49.00
CA LEU A 5 13.65 24.67 47.67
C LEU A 5 12.21 24.32 47.28
N LYS A 6 11.50 25.24 46.60
CA LYS A 6 10.28 24.89 45.87
C LYS A 6 10.69 24.11 44.64
N GLY A 7 10.65 22.77 44.72
CA GLY A 7 10.73 21.89 43.57
C GLY A 7 9.64 22.25 42.57
N LYS A 8 10.04 22.49 41.32
CA LYS A 8 9.16 22.79 40.19
C LYS A 8 8.36 21.51 39.89
N LEU A 9 7.11 21.42 40.35
CA LEU A 9 6.20 20.34 39.97
C LEU A 9 6.11 20.34 38.44
N THR A 10 6.70 19.35 37.80
CA THR A 10 6.61 19.13 36.36
C THR A 10 5.15 18.86 36.03
N LYS A 11 4.49 19.82 35.37
CA LYS A 11 3.15 19.62 34.82
C LYS A 11 3.26 18.61 33.68
N ASN A 12 3.12 17.32 34.00
CA ASN A 12 2.90 16.29 32.98
C ASN A 12 1.58 16.62 32.29
N LYS A 13 1.65 17.22 31.10
CA LYS A 13 0.49 17.46 30.24
C LYS A 13 0.09 16.12 29.63
N GLY A 14 -0.98 15.52 30.15
CA GLY A 14 -1.62 14.37 29.52
C GLY A 14 -2.34 14.78 28.23
N PHE A 15 -2.55 13.81 27.33
CA PHE A 15 -3.35 13.96 26.12
C PHE A 15 -4.84 14.04 26.46
N THR A 16 -5.60 14.84 25.73
CA THR A 16 -7.05 14.97 25.95
C THR A 16 -7.83 13.93 25.15
N LEU A 17 -8.97 13.49 25.67
CA LEU A 17 -9.86 12.59 24.92
C LEU A 17 -10.38 13.24 23.62
N ILE A 18 -10.56 14.55 23.61
CA ILE A 18 -11.03 15.28 22.42
C ILE A 18 -10.01 15.23 21.29
N GLU A 19 -8.72 15.35 21.61
CA GLU A 19 -7.65 15.20 20.61
C GLU A 19 -7.65 13.78 20.02
N LEU A 20 -7.86 12.75 20.85
CA LEU A 20 -7.95 11.36 20.36
C LEU A 20 -9.14 11.15 19.42
N MET A 21 -10.30 11.71 19.77
CA MET A 21 -11.52 11.53 18.99
C MET A 21 -11.41 12.13 17.60
N ILE A 22 -10.82 13.32 17.48
CA ILE A 22 -10.62 13.98 16.18
C ILE A 22 -9.65 13.16 15.31
N VAL A 23 -8.58 12.62 15.91
CA VAL A 23 -7.62 11.78 15.19
C VAL A 23 -8.29 10.53 14.62
N ILE A 24 -9.08 9.82 15.43
CA ILE A 24 -9.79 8.61 14.98
C ILE A 24 -10.82 8.94 13.90
N ALA A 25 -11.53 10.08 14.02
CA ALA A 25 -12.49 10.53 13.01
C ALA A 25 -11.84 10.80 11.65
N ILE A 26 -10.64 11.41 11.63
CA ILE A 26 -9.91 11.65 10.38
C ILE A 26 -9.41 10.32 9.79
N ILE A 27 -8.83 9.44 10.62
CA ILE A 27 -8.31 8.14 10.16
C ILE A 27 -9.42 7.26 9.58
N SER A 28 -10.62 7.25 10.19
CA SER A 28 -11.73 6.42 9.69
C SER A 28 -12.23 6.88 8.32
N ILE A 29 -12.30 8.18 8.07
CA ILE A 29 -12.67 8.74 6.76
C ILE A 29 -11.60 8.38 5.71
N LEU A 30 -10.32 8.55 6.04
CA LEU A 30 -9.23 8.21 5.12
C LEU A 30 -9.20 6.71 4.82
N ALA A 31 -9.36 5.86 5.83
CA ALA A 31 -9.35 4.40 5.69
C ALA A 31 -10.53 3.91 4.84
N ALA A 32 -11.72 4.50 5.01
CA ALA A 32 -12.91 4.14 4.24
C ALA A 32 -12.72 4.32 2.73
N ILE A 33 -11.94 5.33 2.30
CA ILE A 33 -11.63 5.57 0.88
C ILE A 33 -10.40 4.77 0.45
N ALA A 34 -9.34 4.79 1.26
CA ALA A 34 -8.05 4.22 0.87
C ALA A 34 -8.07 2.69 0.73
N ILE A 35 -8.78 1.96 1.59
CA ILE A 35 -8.82 0.49 1.57
C ILE A 35 -9.44 -0.07 0.27
N PRO A 36 -10.69 0.28 -0.12
CA PRO A 36 -11.28 -0.25 -1.34
C PRO A 36 -10.52 0.21 -2.58
N GLN A 37 -9.98 1.44 -2.57
CA GLN A 37 -9.13 1.95 -3.63
C GLN A 37 -7.87 1.08 -3.78
N PHE A 38 -7.14 0.83 -2.69
CA PHE A 38 -5.93 0.02 -2.71
C PHE A 38 -6.17 -1.40 -3.23
N ILE A 39 -7.28 -2.04 -2.85
CA ILE A 39 -7.65 -3.38 -3.35
C ILE A 39 -7.84 -3.36 -4.87
N GLN A 40 -8.53 -2.34 -5.40
CA GLN A 40 -8.73 -2.19 -6.85
C GLN A 40 -7.40 -1.94 -7.57
N TYR A 41 -6.57 -1.02 -7.09
CA TYR A 41 -5.25 -0.76 -7.68
C TYR A 41 -4.38 -2.01 -7.74
N LYS A 42 -4.40 -2.82 -6.69
CA LYS A 42 -3.68 -4.09 -6.67
C LYS A 42 -4.21 -5.06 -7.73
N ALA A 43 -5.53 -5.18 -7.90
CA ALA A 43 -6.12 -6.01 -8.95
C ALA A 43 -5.73 -5.52 -10.36
N TYR A 44 -5.75 -4.21 -10.60
CA TYR A 44 -5.28 -3.63 -11.86
C TYR A 44 -3.80 -3.92 -12.11
N ALA A 45 -2.95 -3.84 -11.08
CA ALA A 45 -1.53 -4.16 -11.19
C ALA A 45 -1.31 -5.63 -11.56
N TYR A 46 -2.04 -6.57 -10.95
CA TYR A 46 -1.97 -7.98 -11.32
C TYR A 46 -2.43 -8.22 -12.75
N ASN A 47 -3.55 -7.64 -13.18
CA ASN A 47 -4.03 -7.78 -14.55
C ASN A 47 -3.03 -7.21 -15.56
N ALA A 48 -2.44 -6.05 -15.28
CA ALA A 48 -1.42 -5.44 -16.14
C ALA A 48 -0.15 -6.31 -16.23
N ALA A 49 0.30 -6.88 -15.10
CA ALA A 49 1.43 -7.81 -15.09
C ALA A 49 1.13 -9.07 -15.91
N SER A 50 -0.01 -9.72 -15.68
CA SER A 50 -0.42 -10.91 -16.45
C SER A 50 -0.55 -10.60 -17.95
N LEU A 51 -1.07 -9.43 -18.30
CA LEU A 51 -1.16 -9.01 -19.70
C LEU A 51 0.23 -8.82 -20.32
N SER A 52 1.17 -8.23 -19.59
CA SER A 52 2.56 -8.09 -20.03
C SER A 52 3.22 -9.46 -20.22
N ASP A 53 3.00 -10.40 -19.31
CA ASP A 53 3.54 -11.76 -19.41
C ASP A 53 2.99 -12.48 -20.66
N LEU A 54 1.69 -12.35 -20.94
CA LEU A 54 1.08 -12.90 -22.16
C LEU A 54 1.67 -12.28 -23.44
N TYR A 55 1.92 -10.98 -23.45
CA TYR A 55 2.59 -10.34 -24.58
C TYR A 55 4.01 -10.88 -24.79
N ASN A 56 4.77 -11.05 -23.71
CA ASN A 56 6.12 -11.61 -23.79
C ASN A 56 6.09 -13.06 -24.33
N LEU A 57 5.22 -13.91 -23.78
CA LEU A 57 5.03 -15.27 -24.27
C LEU A 57 4.64 -15.31 -25.75
N ARG A 58 3.74 -14.41 -26.18
CA ARG A 58 3.35 -14.30 -27.58
C ARG A 58 4.55 -13.96 -28.46
N LEU A 59 5.37 -12.98 -28.07
CA LEU A 59 6.55 -12.59 -28.84
C LEU A 59 7.56 -13.75 -28.94
N GLU A 60 7.74 -14.51 -27.87
CA GLU A 60 8.59 -15.70 -27.87
C GLU A 60 8.05 -16.79 -28.81
N LEU A 61 6.75 -17.05 -28.80
CA LEU A 61 6.11 -18.01 -29.69
C LEU A 61 6.20 -17.57 -31.16
N GLU A 62 5.96 -16.28 -31.45
CA GLU A 62 6.11 -15.71 -32.78
C GLU A 62 7.57 -15.80 -33.26
N GLY A 63 8.55 -15.54 -32.37
CA GLY A 63 9.98 -15.69 -32.66
C GLY A 63 10.39 -17.13 -32.93
N TYR A 64 9.85 -18.09 -32.18
CA TYR A 64 10.05 -19.51 -32.42
C TYR A 64 9.49 -19.92 -33.79
N ASN A 65 8.25 -19.54 -34.09
CA ASN A 65 7.62 -19.84 -35.37
C ASN A 65 8.38 -19.21 -36.55
N ALA A 66 8.88 -17.98 -36.41
CA ALA A 66 9.72 -17.35 -37.44
C ALA A 66 11.05 -18.08 -37.70
N THR A 67 11.57 -18.80 -36.70
CA THR A 67 12.83 -19.55 -36.80
C THR A 67 12.63 -20.97 -37.35
N TRP A 68 11.56 -21.65 -36.93
CA TRP A 68 11.35 -23.08 -37.17
C TRP A 68 10.16 -23.41 -38.08
N ASP A 69 9.46 -22.38 -38.58
CA ASP A 69 8.22 -22.46 -39.39
C ASP A 69 7.11 -23.33 -38.75
N GLN A 70 7.15 -23.46 -37.43
CA GLN A 70 6.18 -24.21 -36.64
C GLN A 70 6.11 -23.66 -35.21
N TYR A 71 4.94 -23.78 -34.58
CA TYR A 71 4.79 -23.47 -33.15
C TYR A 71 5.27 -24.65 -32.27
N PRO A 72 5.67 -24.39 -31.00
CA PRO A 72 6.05 -25.45 -30.07
C PRO A 72 4.90 -26.43 -29.83
N SER A 73 5.18 -27.74 -29.96
CA SER A 73 4.20 -28.79 -29.67
C SER A 73 3.98 -28.94 -28.17
N THR A 74 2.73 -29.09 -27.75
CA THR A 74 2.33 -29.37 -26.37
C THR A 74 2.56 -30.86 -26.08
N ASN A 75 3.74 -31.22 -25.57
CA ASN A 75 4.05 -32.57 -25.08
C ASN A 75 3.86 -32.65 -23.57
#